data_AF-A0A9Q1CB60-F1
#
_entry.id   AF-A0A9Q1CB60-F1
#
_cell.length_a   1.000
_cell.length_b   1.000
_cell.length_c   1.000
_cell.angle_alpha   90.00
_cell.angle_beta   90.00
_cell.angle_gamma   90.00
#
_symmetry.space_group_name_H-M   'P 1'
#
loop_
_entity.id
_entity.type
_entity.pdbx_description
1 polymer ?
#
loop_
_entity_poly.entity_id
_entity_poly.type
_entity_poly.pdbx_seq_one_letter_code
_entity_poly.pdbx_strand_id
1 'polypeptide(L)'
;MAVIELYNHPVLLRYRASICTKGTIFIIIVFLLTIIPPFFLAYRSEGFWIREAFYREQPDVHFKHQILLVLYLNEGNSYIAWSTYPNFNLIEQNHLTIPVVKTREEDINRDGRNDKLYFSVEVPIPDSKNVQSVDMILVFDYRLYRFSTFHMESLAYIHHTSFASGAQFIAEGDLKLHLKQPLAHKGTDSRYNVPVVDSDSVFAADYTFSTIFNNYISRNATTSFVCDYPIWKTGRGAGQPFVIQGSVGYTEELIMYVPGFWQTIKMGWIQYLAVLIIFIFIMEKVKKFVFENQIITTIIERPIPTKNHVM
;
A
#
# COMPACT_ATOMS: atom_id res chain seq x y z
N MET A 1 -26.13 -6.27 71.60
CA MET A 1 -25.44 -6.06 70.30
C MET A 1 -25.40 -7.40 69.59
N ALA A 2 -26.09 -7.53 68.47
CA ALA A 2 -25.92 -8.71 67.61
C ALA A 2 -24.65 -8.50 66.77
N VAL A 3 -23.66 -9.38 66.96
CA VAL A 3 -22.32 -9.24 66.35
C VAL A 3 -22.09 -10.28 65.24
N ILE A 4 -22.92 -11.34 65.18
CA ILE A 4 -22.70 -12.48 64.28
C ILE A 4 -23.86 -12.61 63.30
N GLU A 5 -23.54 -12.55 62.01
CA GLU A 5 -24.48 -12.80 60.91
C GLU A 5 -24.59 -14.33 60.72
N LEU A 6 -25.73 -14.91 61.10
CA LEU A 6 -25.95 -16.36 61.09
C LEU A 6 -26.29 -16.92 59.70
N TYR A 7 -26.92 -16.11 58.84
CA TYR A 7 -27.41 -16.55 57.54
C TYR A 7 -27.76 -15.35 56.64
N ASN A 8 -27.36 -15.42 55.37
CA ASN A 8 -27.72 -14.44 54.34
C ASN A 8 -28.24 -15.19 53.11
N HIS A 9 -29.34 -14.69 52.53
CA HIS A 9 -29.89 -15.20 51.27
C HIS A 9 -30.32 -14.03 50.37
N PRO A 10 -30.06 -14.10 49.04
CA PRO A 10 -30.45 -13.03 48.12
C PRO A 10 -31.96 -13.03 47.88
N VAL A 11 -32.61 -11.88 48.07
CA VAL A 11 -34.04 -11.67 47.76
C VAL A 11 -34.18 -10.95 46.43
N LEU A 12 -34.97 -11.52 45.52
CA LEU A 12 -35.24 -10.92 44.21
C LEU A 12 -36.38 -9.91 44.32
N LEU A 13 -36.06 -8.62 44.23
CA LEU A 13 -37.03 -7.51 44.20
C LEU A 13 -37.44 -7.22 42.75
N ARG A 14 -38.74 -7.29 42.44
CA ARG A 14 -39.27 -6.95 41.10
C ARG A 14 -39.91 -5.57 41.15
N TYR A 15 -39.42 -4.66 40.29
CA TYR A 15 -40.00 -3.35 40.08
C TYR A 15 -40.90 -3.40 38.84
N ARG A 16 -42.21 -3.18 39.02
CA ARG A 16 -43.18 -3.16 37.92
C ARG A 16 -43.72 -1.75 37.68
N ALA A 17 -43.99 -1.45 36.42
CA ALA A 17 -44.60 -0.21 35.96
C ALA A 17 -45.59 -0.49 34.82
N SER A 18 -46.56 0.41 34.63
CA SER A 18 -47.51 0.36 33.50
C SER A 18 -46.90 1.02 32.25
N ILE A 19 -47.41 0.68 31.06
CA ILE A 19 -46.83 0.96 29.73
C ILE A 19 -46.64 2.47 29.45
N CYS A 20 -47.45 3.35 30.04
CA CYS A 20 -47.38 4.80 29.85
C CYS A 20 -47.08 5.57 31.16
N THR A 21 -46.03 5.19 31.88
CA THR A 21 -45.64 5.86 33.14
C THR A 21 -44.26 6.53 33.04
N LYS A 22 -43.92 7.38 34.02
CA LYS A 22 -42.58 8.01 34.10
C LYS A 22 -41.46 6.96 34.14
N GLY A 23 -41.71 5.80 34.73
CA GLY A 23 -40.75 4.68 34.80
C GLY A 23 -40.47 4.02 33.45
N THR A 24 -41.47 3.83 32.60
CA THR A 24 -41.26 3.29 31.24
C THR A 24 -40.53 4.28 30.34
N ILE A 25 -40.83 5.57 30.45
CA ILE A 25 -40.10 6.62 29.72
C ILE A 25 -38.62 6.64 30.16
N PHE A 26 -38.36 6.56 31.46
CA PHE A 26 -36.99 6.49 31.98
C PHE A 26 -36.23 5.27 31.44
N ILE A 27 -36.84 4.08 31.44
CA ILE A 27 -36.18 2.88 30.90
C ILE A 27 -35.89 3.04 29.40
N ILE A 28 -36.82 3.62 28.62
CA ILE A 28 -36.60 3.91 27.19
C ILE A 28 -35.44 4.89 27.01
N ILE A 29 -35.39 5.97 27.80
CA ILE A 29 -34.30 6.95 27.74
C ILE A 29 -32.97 6.29 28.10
N VAL A 30 -32.91 5.51 29.18
CA VAL A 30 -31.69 4.79 29.56
C VAL A 30 -31.26 3.81 28.48
N PHE A 31 -32.19 3.09 27.86
CA PHE A 31 -31.89 2.19 26.75
C PHE A 31 -31.30 2.93 25.56
N LEU A 32 -31.94 4.04 25.13
CA LEU A 32 -31.42 4.89 24.06
C LEU A 32 -30.04 5.45 24.41
N LEU A 33 -29.83 5.88 25.65
CA LEU A 33 -28.56 6.43 26.14
C LEU A 33 -27.50 5.35 26.36
N THR A 34 -27.89 4.07 26.40
CA THR A 34 -26.94 2.94 26.39
C THR A 34 -26.46 2.63 24.98
N ILE A 35 -27.28 2.85 23.94
CA ILE A 35 -26.96 2.45 22.56
C ILE A 35 -26.38 3.59 21.72
N ILE A 36 -26.99 4.78 21.80
CA ILE A 36 -26.70 5.91 20.90
C ILE A 36 -25.31 6.51 21.19
N PRO A 37 -24.94 6.85 22.45
CA PRO A 37 -23.65 7.47 22.72
C PRO A 37 -22.44 6.60 22.35
N PRO A 38 -22.41 5.27 22.62
CA PRO A 38 -21.34 4.41 22.12
C PRO A 38 -21.18 4.44 20.61
N PHE A 39 -22.30 4.47 19.87
CA PHE A 39 -22.27 4.53 18.42
C PHE A 39 -21.63 5.84 17.93
N PHE A 40 -22.05 6.99 18.49
CA PHE A 40 -21.45 8.28 18.14
C PHE A 40 -19.96 8.35 18.50
N LEU A 41 -19.58 7.78 19.65
CA LEU A 41 -18.20 7.77 20.10
C LEU A 41 -17.32 6.91 19.19
N ALA A 42 -17.77 5.71 18.83
CA ALA A 42 -17.09 4.82 17.90
C ALA A 42 -17.01 5.41 16.48
N TYR A 43 -18.07 6.08 16.03
CA TYR A 43 -18.06 6.76 14.74
C TYR A 43 -17.07 7.92 14.70
N ARG A 44 -16.97 8.70 15.79
CA ARG A 44 -16.02 9.82 15.93
C ARG A 44 -14.58 9.38 16.14
N SER A 45 -14.31 8.14 16.56
CA SER A 45 -12.94 7.65 16.79
C SER A 45 -12.20 7.24 15.51
N GLU A 46 -12.73 7.58 14.32
CA GLU A 46 -12.14 7.33 12.96
C GLU A 46 -11.86 5.86 12.60
N GLY A 47 -12.06 4.94 13.53
CA GLY A 47 -11.82 3.52 13.33
C GLY A 47 -13.05 2.72 12.88
N PHE A 48 -14.24 3.33 12.91
CA PHE A 48 -15.49 2.68 12.48
C PHE A 48 -15.56 2.52 10.95
N TRP A 49 -15.05 3.51 10.20
CA TRP A 49 -15.08 3.50 8.74
C TRP A 49 -13.69 3.72 8.15
N ILE A 50 -12.87 2.66 8.19
CA ILE A 50 -11.52 2.68 7.63
C ILE A 50 -11.60 2.89 6.11
N ARG A 51 -10.90 3.90 5.60
CA ARG A 51 -10.87 4.26 4.17
C ARG A 51 -9.72 3.61 3.42
N GLU A 52 -8.59 3.42 4.11
CA GLU A 52 -7.36 2.89 3.53
C GLU A 52 -6.74 1.90 4.51
N ALA A 53 -6.21 0.82 3.96
CA ALA A 53 -5.45 -0.17 4.69
C ALA A 53 -4.21 -0.54 3.90
N PHE A 54 -3.29 -1.20 4.57
CA PHE A 54 -2.02 -1.63 3.98
C PHE A 54 -1.87 -3.13 4.09
N TYR A 55 -1.23 -3.71 3.08
CA TYR A 55 -0.79 -5.10 3.11
C TYR A 55 0.60 -5.21 2.52
N ARG A 56 1.26 -6.33 2.77
CA ARG A 56 2.53 -6.64 2.15
C ARG A 56 2.35 -7.69 1.06
N GLU A 57 2.96 -7.48 -0.09
CA GLU A 57 3.03 -8.46 -1.17
C GLU A 57 4.32 -8.24 -1.95
N GLN A 58 4.98 -9.34 -2.30
CA GLN A 58 6.06 -9.34 -3.26
C GLN A 58 5.46 -9.38 -4.67
N PRO A 59 5.76 -8.42 -5.55
CA PRO A 59 5.21 -8.43 -6.89
C PRO A 59 5.80 -9.54 -7.74
N ASP A 60 5.00 -10.02 -8.68
CA ASP A 60 5.45 -10.91 -9.74
C ASP A 60 5.90 -10.03 -10.91
N VAL A 61 7.22 -9.87 -11.06
CA VAL A 61 7.85 -8.96 -12.02
C VAL A 61 8.62 -9.78 -13.04
N HIS A 62 8.40 -9.50 -14.32
CA HIS A 62 9.09 -10.13 -15.43
C HIS A 62 9.70 -9.09 -16.35
N PHE A 63 10.98 -9.24 -16.67
CA PHE A 63 11.65 -8.35 -17.59
C PHE A 63 11.17 -8.58 -19.04
N LYS A 64 10.66 -7.52 -19.68
CA LYS A 64 10.13 -7.62 -21.06
C LYS A 64 11.21 -7.65 -22.15
N HIS A 65 12.49 -7.65 -21.76
CA HIS A 65 13.62 -7.57 -22.70
C HIS A 65 13.57 -6.31 -23.57
N GLN A 66 13.04 -5.23 -23.00
CA GLN A 66 12.90 -3.94 -23.64
C GLN A 66 13.78 -2.92 -22.92
N ILE A 67 14.70 -2.33 -23.67
CA ILE A 67 15.72 -1.40 -23.15
C ILE A 67 15.77 -0.18 -24.07
N LEU A 68 15.87 0.99 -23.46
CA LEU A 68 16.22 2.23 -24.15
C LEU A 68 17.40 2.86 -23.40
N LEU A 69 18.51 3.04 -24.10
CA LEU A 69 19.79 3.50 -23.57
C LEU A 69 20.23 4.75 -24.31
N VAL A 70 20.61 5.78 -23.56
CA VAL A 70 21.28 6.97 -24.06
C VAL A 70 22.49 7.26 -23.19
N LEU A 71 23.65 7.40 -23.84
CA LEU A 71 24.90 7.80 -23.22
C LEU A 71 25.27 9.19 -23.71
N TYR A 72 25.54 10.11 -22.79
CA TYR A 72 26.03 11.42 -23.18
C TYR A 72 27.55 11.48 -23.04
N LEU A 73 28.17 12.11 -24.03
CA LEU A 73 29.61 12.24 -24.13
C LEU A 73 30.07 13.63 -23.69
N ASN A 74 31.35 13.75 -23.38
CA ASN A 74 31.97 15.01 -22.95
C ASN A 74 32.06 16.06 -24.08
N GLU A 75 32.11 15.62 -25.34
CA GLU A 75 32.24 16.52 -26.49
C GLU A 75 30.86 17.03 -26.92
N GLY A 76 30.62 18.33 -26.76
CA GLY A 76 29.42 19.10 -27.13
C GLY A 76 28.23 18.34 -27.72
N ASN A 77 27.14 18.22 -26.94
CA ASN A 77 25.84 17.61 -27.29
C ASN A 77 25.90 16.27 -28.05
N SER A 78 27.04 15.57 -28.06
CA SER A 78 27.16 14.28 -28.70
C SER A 78 26.70 13.20 -27.74
N TYR A 79 25.80 12.36 -28.24
CA TYR A 79 25.26 11.23 -27.50
C TYR A 79 25.34 9.97 -28.35
N ILE A 80 25.27 8.83 -27.68
CA ILE A 80 25.13 7.51 -28.27
C ILE A 80 23.79 6.98 -27.79
N ALA A 81 22.96 6.54 -28.72
CA ALA A 81 21.66 5.98 -28.43
C ALA A 81 21.60 4.52 -28.88
N TRP A 82 20.89 3.70 -28.13
CA TRP A 82 20.54 2.35 -28.54
C TRP A 82 19.25 1.92 -27.86
N SER A 83 18.41 1.18 -28.57
CA SER A 83 17.26 0.54 -27.95
C SER A 83 16.98 -0.83 -28.55
N THR A 84 16.10 -1.57 -27.91
CA THR A 84 15.50 -2.78 -28.49
C THR A 84 14.39 -2.46 -29.49
N TYR A 85 13.95 -1.20 -29.58
CA TYR A 85 12.90 -0.76 -30.49
C TYR A 85 13.49 -0.46 -31.87
N PRO A 86 13.01 -1.12 -32.94
CA PRO A 86 13.59 -0.95 -34.27
C PRO A 86 13.39 0.47 -34.82
N ASN A 87 12.19 1.05 -34.61
CA ASN A 87 11.87 2.39 -35.12
C ASN A 87 12.74 3.48 -34.50
N PHE A 88 13.00 3.41 -33.19
CA PHE A 88 13.94 4.32 -32.53
C PHE A 88 15.35 4.22 -33.12
N ASN A 89 15.84 3.00 -33.35
CA ASN A 89 17.17 2.79 -33.93
C ASN A 89 17.26 3.29 -35.39
N LEU A 90 16.15 3.29 -36.13
CA LEU A 90 16.08 3.85 -37.49
C LEU A 90 16.13 5.39 -37.47
N ILE A 91 15.50 6.03 -36.48
CA ILE A 91 15.52 7.49 -36.32
C ILE A 91 16.91 7.96 -35.87
N GLU A 92 17.54 7.25 -34.94
CA GLU A 92 18.83 7.62 -34.32
C GLU A 92 20.05 6.98 -35.03
N GLN A 93 19.95 6.64 -36.32
CA GLN A 93 21.02 5.95 -37.07
C GLN A 93 22.39 6.64 -36.97
N ASN A 94 22.42 7.98 -36.91
CA ASN A 94 23.67 8.75 -36.84
C ASN A 94 24.39 8.61 -35.48
N HIS A 95 23.66 8.25 -34.43
CA HIS A 95 24.13 8.13 -33.05
C HIS A 95 24.08 6.69 -32.53
N LEU A 96 23.76 5.73 -33.40
CA LEU A 96 23.53 4.34 -33.04
C LEU A 96 24.85 3.58 -32.83
N THR A 97 25.00 2.99 -31.64
CA THR A 97 26.05 2.00 -31.34
C THR A 97 25.40 0.77 -30.74
N ILE A 98 25.63 -0.41 -31.32
CA ILE A 98 25.01 -1.65 -30.85
C ILE A 98 25.82 -2.24 -29.68
N PRO A 99 25.25 -2.38 -28.47
CA PRO A 99 25.90 -3.01 -27.34
C PRO A 99 25.64 -4.52 -27.26
N VAL A 100 26.42 -5.20 -26.44
CA VAL A 100 26.14 -6.58 -26.02
C VAL A 100 25.34 -6.53 -24.72
N VAL A 101 24.11 -7.04 -24.74
CA VAL A 101 23.23 -7.10 -23.57
C VAL A 101 23.15 -8.52 -23.05
N LYS A 102 23.36 -8.68 -21.74
CA LYS A 102 23.22 -9.93 -20.99
C LYS A 102 22.24 -9.69 -19.85
N THR A 103 21.18 -10.48 -19.77
CA THR A 103 20.19 -10.42 -18.69
C THR A 103 19.96 -11.80 -18.08
N ARG A 104 19.70 -11.82 -16.78
CA ARG A 104 19.44 -13.05 -16.03
C ARG A 104 18.51 -12.75 -14.86
N GLU A 105 17.33 -13.35 -14.86
CA GLU A 105 16.43 -13.33 -13.70
C GLU A 105 16.71 -14.52 -12.80
N GLU A 106 16.75 -14.29 -11.50
CA GLU A 106 16.94 -15.34 -10.49
C GLU A 106 15.78 -15.32 -9.48
N ASP A 107 15.29 -16.52 -9.19
CA ASP A 107 14.44 -16.85 -8.05
C ASP A 107 15.34 -17.48 -6.98
N ILE A 108 15.65 -16.73 -5.93
CA ILE A 108 16.60 -17.10 -4.87
C ILE A 108 15.91 -18.05 -3.90
N ASN A 109 14.63 -17.81 -3.59
CA ASN A 109 13.89 -18.52 -2.57
C ASN A 109 13.13 -19.76 -3.11
N ARG A 110 13.06 -19.91 -4.44
CA ARG A 110 12.37 -20.96 -5.19
C ARG A 110 10.85 -21.00 -4.98
N ASP A 111 10.22 -19.86 -4.81
CA ASP A 111 8.77 -19.73 -4.63
C ASP A 111 8.00 -19.59 -5.97
N GLY A 112 8.71 -19.54 -7.09
CA GLY A 112 8.15 -19.40 -8.44
C GLY A 112 7.95 -17.94 -8.87
N ARG A 113 8.37 -16.97 -8.07
CA ARG A 113 8.47 -15.55 -8.44
C ARG A 113 9.93 -15.17 -8.59
N ASN A 114 10.23 -14.30 -9.53
CA ASN A 114 11.59 -13.77 -9.66
C ASN A 114 11.86 -12.83 -8.47
N ASP A 115 13.09 -12.88 -7.93
CA ASP A 115 13.53 -11.99 -6.85
C ASP A 115 14.44 -10.88 -7.37
N LYS A 116 15.28 -11.17 -8.38
CA LYS A 116 16.26 -10.22 -8.90
C LYS A 116 16.47 -10.36 -10.39
N LEU A 117 16.63 -9.23 -11.07
CA LEU A 117 17.20 -9.15 -12.42
C LEU A 117 18.65 -8.71 -12.33
N TYR A 118 19.55 -9.50 -12.88
CA TYR A 118 20.92 -9.10 -13.20
C TYR A 118 21.00 -8.66 -14.66
N PHE A 119 21.62 -7.51 -14.91
CA PHE A 119 21.87 -7.03 -16.25
C PHE A 119 23.31 -6.56 -16.41
N SER A 120 23.86 -6.79 -17.60
CA SER A 120 25.15 -6.27 -18.05
C SER A 120 25.03 -5.82 -19.50
N VAL A 121 25.35 -4.57 -19.76
CA VAL A 121 25.31 -3.93 -21.07
C VAL A 121 26.70 -3.41 -21.38
N GLU A 122 27.34 -4.01 -22.39
CA GLU A 122 28.69 -3.67 -22.81
C GLU A 122 28.60 -2.87 -24.12
N VAL A 123 28.89 -1.57 -24.04
CA VAL A 123 28.78 -0.64 -25.18
C VAL A 123 30.17 -0.44 -25.78
N PRO A 124 30.40 -0.82 -27.05
CA PRO A 124 31.69 -0.62 -27.70
C PRO A 124 31.86 0.85 -28.10
N ILE A 125 32.70 1.60 -27.38
CA ILE A 125 32.91 3.03 -27.61
C ILE A 125 34.34 3.25 -28.10
N PRO A 126 34.57 4.06 -29.15
CA PRO A 126 35.92 4.37 -29.60
C PRO A 126 36.69 5.16 -28.54
N ASP A 127 38.02 4.98 -28.51
CA ASP A 127 38.89 5.57 -27.48
C ASP A 127 38.87 7.10 -27.44
N SER A 128 38.51 7.75 -28.55
CA SER A 128 38.33 9.21 -28.62
C SER A 128 37.12 9.72 -27.84
N LYS A 129 36.09 8.89 -27.64
CA LYS A 129 34.82 9.30 -27.04
C LYS A 129 34.74 8.88 -25.57
N ASN A 130 34.46 9.85 -24.71
CA ASN A 130 34.36 9.66 -23.27
C ASN A 130 32.91 9.83 -22.79
N VAL A 131 32.40 8.86 -22.02
CA VAL A 131 31.04 8.88 -21.46
C VAL A 131 31.03 9.65 -20.15
N GLN A 132 30.08 10.57 -20.01
CA GLN A 132 29.89 11.40 -18.83
C GLN A 132 28.63 11.03 -18.04
N SER A 133 27.55 10.72 -18.74
CA SER A 133 26.29 10.29 -18.14
C SER A 133 25.63 9.14 -18.88
N VAL A 134 24.80 8.43 -18.14
CA VAL A 134 24.06 7.26 -18.58
C VAL A 134 22.61 7.47 -18.20
N ASP A 135 21.73 7.36 -19.19
CA ASP A 135 20.29 7.28 -19.01
C ASP A 135 19.82 5.95 -19.61
N MET A 136 19.21 5.09 -18.80
CA MET A 136 18.73 3.79 -19.23
C MET A 136 17.32 3.56 -18.70
N ILE A 137 16.43 3.12 -19.57
CA ILE A 137 15.10 2.62 -19.24
C ILE A 137 15.10 1.11 -19.44
N LEU A 138 14.64 0.40 -18.42
CA LEU A 138 14.28 -1.01 -18.49
C LEU A 138 12.77 -1.13 -18.30
N VAL A 139 12.12 -1.94 -19.13
CA VAL A 139 10.66 -2.15 -19.08
C VAL A 139 10.34 -3.53 -18.52
N PHE A 140 9.35 -3.58 -17.63
CA PHE A 140 8.92 -4.79 -16.94
C PHE A 140 7.40 -4.98 -17.04
N ASP A 141 6.98 -6.24 -17.00
CA ASP A 141 5.60 -6.63 -16.70
C ASP A 141 5.49 -6.79 -15.18
N TYR A 142 4.56 -6.05 -14.57
CA TYR A 142 4.39 -5.98 -13.12
C TYR A 142 2.99 -6.45 -12.71
N ARG A 143 2.94 -7.49 -11.87
CA ARG A 143 1.68 -8.12 -11.44
C ARG A 143 1.58 -8.28 -9.93
N LEU A 144 0.37 -8.06 -9.42
CA LEU A 144 -0.04 -8.31 -8.03
C LEU A 144 -1.28 -9.20 -8.02
N TYR A 145 -1.42 -10.06 -7.01
CA TYR A 145 -2.50 -11.06 -6.97
C TYR A 145 -3.29 -11.09 -5.66
N ARG A 146 -2.79 -10.52 -4.55
CA ARG A 146 -3.36 -10.80 -3.20
C ARG A 146 -4.79 -10.32 -2.99
N PHE A 147 -5.13 -9.10 -3.44
CA PHE A 147 -6.45 -8.49 -3.25
C PHE A 147 -7.14 -8.20 -4.59
N SER A 148 -6.65 -7.17 -5.29
CA SER A 148 -7.01 -6.91 -6.68
C SER A 148 -5.89 -7.46 -7.55
N THR A 149 -6.27 -8.24 -8.56
CA THR A 149 -5.34 -8.63 -9.63
C THR A 149 -4.96 -7.38 -10.40
N PHE A 150 -3.77 -6.85 -10.15
CA PHE A 150 -3.29 -5.61 -10.75
C PHE A 150 -2.19 -5.95 -11.74
N HIS A 151 -2.31 -5.44 -12.96
CA HIS A 151 -1.38 -5.69 -14.04
C HIS A 151 -1.04 -4.37 -14.72
N MET A 152 0.24 -4.05 -14.77
CA MET A 152 0.75 -2.88 -15.46
C MET A 152 2.07 -3.17 -16.17
N GLU A 153 2.33 -2.41 -17.23
CA GLU A 153 3.69 -2.29 -17.73
C GLU A 153 4.41 -1.19 -16.94
N SER A 154 5.52 -1.58 -16.32
CA SER A 154 6.30 -0.74 -15.44
C SER A 154 7.67 -0.43 -16.04
N LEU A 155 8.32 0.58 -15.47
CA LEU A 155 9.58 1.12 -15.95
C LEU A 155 10.55 1.30 -14.77
N ALA A 156 11.80 0.91 -14.98
CA ALA A 156 12.93 1.31 -14.15
C ALA A 156 13.76 2.32 -14.93
N TYR A 157 13.93 3.51 -14.35
CA TYR A 157 14.83 4.52 -14.89
C TYR A 157 16.12 4.54 -14.09
N ILE A 158 17.21 4.21 -14.75
CA ILE A 158 18.56 4.21 -14.20
C ILE A 158 19.28 5.40 -14.81
N HIS A 159 19.62 6.38 -13.98
CA HIS A 159 20.37 7.54 -14.43
C HIS A 159 21.56 7.80 -13.52
N HIS A 160 22.67 8.21 -14.10
CA HIS A 160 23.82 8.69 -13.35
C HIS A 160 24.62 9.67 -14.18
N THR A 161 24.99 10.79 -13.57
CA THR A 161 25.81 11.83 -14.18
C THR A 161 27.08 11.97 -13.36
N SER A 162 28.22 11.89 -14.01
CA SER A 162 29.52 12.09 -13.39
C SER A 162 30.25 13.25 -14.07
N PHE A 163 31.28 13.81 -13.42
CA PHE A 163 32.14 14.80 -14.07
C PHE A 163 33.30 14.14 -14.84
N ALA A 164 33.66 12.91 -14.47
CA ALA A 164 34.84 12.22 -15.00
C ALA A 164 34.45 11.11 -15.97
N SER A 165 35.25 10.93 -17.03
CA SER A 165 35.03 9.90 -18.04
C SER A 165 34.90 8.50 -17.42
N GLY A 166 33.74 7.89 -17.59
CA GLY A 166 33.42 6.58 -17.06
C GLY A 166 33.99 5.44 -17.90
N ALA A 167 34.45 4.40 -17.22
CA ALA A 167 34.78 3.09 -17.77
C ALA A 167 33.68 2.06 -17.45
N GLN A 168 33.17 2.11 -16.22
CA GLN A 168 32.15 1.17 -15.74
C GLN A 168 31.16 1.88 -14.83
N PHE A 169 29.88 1.60 -15.03
CA PHE A 169 28.80 2.03 -14.17
C PHE A 169 28.16 0.81 -13.52
N ILE A 170 28.03 0.84 -12.19
CA ILE A 170 27.39 -0.22 -11.41
C ILE A 170 26.19 0.37 -10.68
N ALA A 171 25.00 -0.16 -10.96
CA ALA A 171 23.75 0.25 -10.34
C ALA A 171 23.06 -0.96 -9.69
N GLU A 172 23.08 -1.01 -8.37
CA GLU A 172 22.33 -2.01 -7.58
C GLU A 172 21.21 -1.30 -6.83
N GLY A 173 19.98 -1.73 -7.05
CA GLY A 173 18.82 -1.08 -6.46
C GLY A 173 17.58 -1.92 -6.55
N ASP A 174 16.49 -1.39 -5.99
CA ASP A 174 15.20 -2.06 -5.94
C ASP A 174 14.19 -1.35 -6.83
N LEU A 175 13.31 -2.14 -7.45
CA LEU A 175 12.11 -1.62 -8.08
C LEU A 175 11.07 -1.35 -7.00
N LYS A 176 10.58 -0.12 -6.89
CA LYS A 176 9.57 0.30 -5.91
C LYS A 176 8.29 0.78 -6.56
N LEU A 177 7.15 0.31 -6.08
CA LEU A 177 5.82 0.76 -6.49
C LEU A 177 5.43 2.07 -5.80
N HIS A 178 4.97 3.02 -6.60
CA HIS A 178 4.36 4.27 -6.17
C HIS A 178 2.90 4.33 -6.62
N LEU A 179 2.00 4.40 -5.64
CA LEU A 179 0.58 4.54 -5.85
C LEU A 179 0.11 5.94 -5.43
N LYS A 180 -0.50 6.67 -6.36
CA LYS A 180 -1.23 7.92 -6.05
C LYS A 180 -2.65 7.66 -5.55
N GLN A 181 -3.20 6.50 -5.90
CA GLN A 181 -4.53 6.07 -5.51
C GLN A 181 -4.46 4.65 -4.94
N PRO A 182 -5.17 4.36 -3.83
CA PRO A 182 -5.25 3.00 -3.30
C PRO A 182 -5.85 2.03 -4.32
N LEU A 183 -5.35 0.79 -4.32
CA LEU A 183 -5.94 -0.29 -5.11
C LEU A 183 -7.31 -0.69 -4.55
N ALA A 184 -8.15 -1.29 -5.39
CA ALA A 184 -9.42 -1.85 -4.94
C ALA A 184 -9.20 -3.09 -4.06
N HIS A 185 -10.15 -3.41 -3.16
CA HIS A 185 -10.10 -4.65 -2.38
C HIS A 185 -10.21 -5.93 -3.22
N LYS A 186 -10.81 -5.85 -4.42
CA LYS A 186 -11.08 -6.98 -5.33
C LYS A 186 -11.19 -6.47 -6.77
N GLY A 187 -11.02 -7.40 -7.71
CA GLY A 187 -11.23 -7.17 -9.14
C GLY A 187 -9.96 -7.35 -9.94
N THR A 188 -10.05 -7.06 -11.23
CA THR A 188 -8.92 -7.01 -12.14
C THR A 188 -8.73 -5.59 -12.63
N ASP A 189 -7.54 -5.05 -12.41
CA ASP A 189 -7.12 -3.75 -12.87
C ASP A 189 -5.98 -3.90 -13.86
N SER A 190 -6.34 -3.81 -15.15
CA SER A 190 -5.41 -3.86 -16.28
C SER A 190 -5.34 -2.53 -17.02
N ARG A 191 -5.75 -1.42 -16.38
CA ARG A 191 -5.81 -0.09 -17.03
C ARG A 191 -4.45 0.38 -17.52
N TYR A 192 -3.37 -0.07 -16.87
CA TYR A 192 -2.00 0.30 -17.19
C TYR A 192 -1.23 -0.83 -17.91
N ASN A 193 -1.94 -1.85 -18.41
CA ASN A 193 -1.37 -2.84 -19.33
C ASN A 193 -1.32 -2.27 -20.75
N VAL A 194 -0.61 -1.15 -20.89
CA VAL A 194 -0.38 -0.41 -22.13
C VAL A 194 1.11 -0.12 -22.20
N PRO A 195 1.76 -0.29 -23.36
CA PRO A 195 3.19 -0.06 -23.49
C PRO A 195 3.60 1.32 -22.97
N VAL A 196 4.69 1.37 -22.22
CA VAL A 196 5.31 2.61 -21.71
C VAL A 196 5.97 3.37 -22.85
N VAL A 197 6.58 2.64 -23.79
CA VAL A 197 7.17 3.17 -25.01
C VAL A 197 6.43 2.56 -26.19
N ASP A 198 5.87 3.41 -27.05
CA ASP A 198 5.19 2.94 -28.25
C ASP A 198 6.24 2.41 -29.25
N SER A 199 6.26 1.10 -29.46
CA SER A 199 7.18 0.48 -30.41
C SER A 199 6.89 0.87 -31.86
N ASP A 200 5.64 1.24 -32.15
CA ASP A 200 5.12 1.38 -33.51
C ASP A 200 5.09 2.85 -33.96
N SER A 201 5.38 3.79 -33.06
CA SER A 201 5.46 5.20 -33.41
C SER A 201 6.56 5.49 -34.44
N VAL A 202 6.23 6.36 -35.38
CA VAL A 202 7.15 6.84 -36.43
C VAL A 202 7.80 8.17 -36.02
N PHE A 203 7.32 8.81 -34.94
CA PHE A 203 7.76 10.14 -34.53
C PHE A 203 8.86 10.08 -33.48
N ALA A 204 9.97 10.77 -33.72
CA ALA A 204 11.09 10.90 -32.77
C ALA A 204 10.67 11.47 -31.41
N ALA A 205 9.66 12.35 -31.41
CA ALA A 205 9.16 13.00 -30.20
C ALA A 205 8.56 12.00 -29.20
N ASP A 206 7.98 10.88 -29.68
CA ASP A 206 7.34 9.89 -28.81
C ASP A 206 8.37 9.01 -28.08
N TYR A 207 9.60 8.94 -28.59
CA TYR A 207 10.72 8.25 -27.97
C TYR A 207 11.57 9.12 -27.05
N THR A 208 11.25 10.41 -26.94
CA THR A 208 12.01 11.32 -26.07
C THR A 208 11.69 11.00 -24.60
N PHE A 209 12.71 10.99 -23.74
CA PHE A 209 12.51 10.73 -22.30
C PHE A 209 11.44 11.63 -21.66
N SER A 210 11.34 12.89 -22.08
CA SER A 210 10.35 13.83 -21.55
C SER A 210 8.90 13.39 -21.81
N THR A 211 8.58 12.91 -23.02
CA THR A 211 7.23 12.45 -23.37
C THR A 211 6.91 11.13 -22.68
N ILE A 212 7.86 10.20 -22.66
CA ILE A 212 7.75 8.92 -21.94
C ILE A 212 7.47 9.17 -20.45
N PHE A 213 8.25 10.03 -19.79
CA PHE A 213 8.06 10.33 -18.37
C PHE A 213 6.78 11.10 -18.10
N ASN A 214 6.41 12.07 -18.94
CA ASN A 214 5.15 12.79 -18.76
C ASN A 214 3.95 11.84 -18.82
N ASN A 215 3.93 10.92 -19.80
CA ASN A 215 2.88 9.93 -19.93
C ASN A 215 2.91 8.93 -18.76
N TYR A 216 4.09 8.47 -18.36
CA TYR A 216 4.23 7.49 -17.28
C TYR A 216 3.87 8.06 -15.92
N ILE A 217 4.40 9.24 -15.57
CA ILE A 217 4.13 9.93 -14.31
C ILE A 217 2.66 10.37 -14.24
N SER A 218 1.97 10.58 -15.36
CA SER A 218 0.53 10.91 -15.33
C SER A 218 -0.34 9.79 -14.74
N ARG A 219 0.13 8.53 -14.79
CA ARG A 219 -0.56 7.36 -14.25
C ARG A 219 -0.74 7.46 -12.73
N ASN A 220 -1.74 6.75 -12.19
CA ASN A 220 -1.93 6.65 -10.73
C ASN A 220 -1.04 5.57 -10.09
N ALA A 221 -0.51 4.66 -10.89
CA ALA A 221 0.41 3.62 -10.45
C ALA A 221 1.67 3.66 -11.33
N THR A 222 2.82 3.79 -10.70
CA THR A 222 4.13 3.83 -11.35
C THR A 222 5.14 3.06 -10.51
N THR A 223 6.24 2.65 -11.12
CA THR A 223 7.43 2.18 -10.41
C THR A 223 8.56 3.18 -10.52
N SER A 224 9.42 3.22 -9.51
CA SER A 224 10.70 3.90 -9.54
C SER A 224 11.82 2.89 -9.27
N PHE A 225 13.00 3.16 -9.81
CA PHE A 225 14.20 2.42 -9.45
C PHE A 225 14.95 3.22 -8.40
N VAL A 226 15.16 2.61 -7.23
CA VAL A 226 15.84 3.25 -6.11
C VAL A 226 17.21 2.59 -5.92
N CYS A 227 18.25 3.34 -6.27
CA CYS A 227 19.65 2.95 -6.09
C CYS A 227 20.32 3.94 -5.13
N ASP A 228 20.60 3.48 -3.91
CA ASP A 228 21.18 4.33 -2.86
C ASP A 228 22.69 4.56 -3.08
N TYR A 229 23.39 3.61 -3.72
CA TYR A 229 24.85 3.61 -3.87
C TYR A 229 25.31 3.30 -5.31
N PRO A 230 25.10 4.22 -6.26
CA PRO A 230 25.64 4.06 -7.61
C PRO A 230 27.18 4.16 -7.59
N ILE A 231 27.86 3.23 -8.26
CA ILE A 231 29.33 3.23 -8.34
C ILE A 231 29.74 3.58 -9.77
N TRP A 232 30.55 4.64 -9.88
CA TRP A 232 31.16 5.08 -11.13
C TRP A 232 32.67 4.84 -11.10
N LYS A 233 33.17 3.98 -11.99
CA LYS A 233 34.60 3.75 -12.15
C LYS A 233 35.13 4.47 -13.37
N THR A 234 36.27 5.12 -13.20
CA THR A 234 36.98 5.86 -14.25
C THR A 234 38.20 5.09 -14.75
N GLY A 235 38.82 5.57 -15.83
CA GLY A 235 40.06 4.98 -16.36
C GLY A 235 39.83 3.80 -17.30
N ARG A 236 39.15 4.06 -18.42
CA ARG A 236 38.89 3.04 -19.46
C ARG A 236 40.20 2.68 -20.16
N GLY A 237 40.51 1.38 -20.25
CA GLY A 237 41.64 0.90 -21.06
C GLY A 237 41.37 1.09 -22.56
N ALA A 238 42.43 1.25 -23.36
CA ALA A 238 42.30 1.38 -24.81
C ALA A 238 41.60 0.14 -25.42
N GLY A 239 40.59 0.37 -26.24
CA GLY A 239 39.78 -0.67 -26.88
C GLY A 239 38.79 -1.40 -25.97
N GLN A 240 38.64 -0.99 -24.70
CA GLN A 240 37.66 -1.59 -23.80
C GLN A 240 36.27 -0.97 -23.97
N PRO A 241 35.19 -1.77 -23.93
CA PRO A 241 33.83 -1.23 -23.94
C PRO A 241 33.50 -0.51 -22.64
N PHE A 242 32.53 0.39 -22.70
CA PHE A 242 31.90 0.94 -21.50
C PHE A 242 30.89 -0.06 -20.96
N VAL A 243 31.05 -0.46 -19.70
CA VAL A 243 30.24 -1.53 -19.09
C VAL A 243 29.24 -0.94 -18.11
N ILE A 244 27.96 -1.19 -18.34
CA ILE A 244 26.89 -0.89 -17.40
C ILE A 244 26.43 -2.21 -16.81
N GLN A 245 26.61 -2.39 -15.51
CA GLN A 245 26.18 -3.60 -14.83
C GLN A 245 25.33 -3.26 -13.64
N GLY A 246 24.46 -4.17 -13.24
CA GLY A 246 23.60 -3.90 -12.12
C GLY A 246 22.68 -5.03 -11.76
N SER A 247 21.95 -4.80 -10.68
CA SER A 247 20.82 -5.64 -10.32
C SER A 247 19.61 -4.79 -9.93
N VAL A 248 18.44 -5.29 -10.32
CA VAL A 248 17.13 -4.76 -9.92
C VAL A 248 16.49 -5.78 -9.00
N GLY A 249 16.31 -5.43 -7.73
CA GLY A 249 15.61 -6.24 -6.73
C GLY A 249 14.09 -6.08 -6.82
N TYR A 250 13.39 -7.21 -6.72
CA TYR A 250 11.94 -7.29 -6.64
C TYR A 250 11.57 -7.61 -5.19
N THR A 251 11.43 -6.56 -4.38
CA THR A 251 11.27 -6.70 -2.92
C THR A 251 9.80 -6.77 -2.49
N GLU A 252 9.55 -7.27 -1.28
CA GLU A 252 8.21 -7.22 -0.69
C GLU A 252 7.86 -5.77 -0.31
N GLU A 253 6.73 -5.29 -0.80
CA GLU A 253 6.33 -3.89 -0.64
C GLU A 253 5.04 -3.73 0.15
N LEU A 254 4.90 -2.57 0.78
CA LEU A 254 3.71 -2.18 1.52
C LEU A 254 2.76 -1.43 0.59
N ILE A 255 1.66 -2.09 0.23
CA ILE A 255 0.72 -1.64 -0.79
C ILE A 255 -0.55 -1.12 -0.12
N MET A 256 -1.01 0.04 -0.58
CA MET A 256 -2.23 0.68 -0.11
C MET A 256 -3.46 0.19 -0.89
N TYR A 257 -4.54 -0.14 -0.18
CA TYR A 257 -5.81 -0.52 -0.78
C TYR A 257 -7.01 0.01 0.02
N VAL A 258 -8.15 0.08 -0.66
CA VAL A 258 -9.45 0.38 -0.06
C VAL A 258 -10.01 -0.91 0.53
N PRO A 259 -10.29 -0.99 1.85
CA PRO A 259 -10.83 -2.19 2.47
C PRO A 259 -12.27 -2.48 2.00
N GLY A 260 -12.62 -3.77 1.97
CA GLY A 260 -13.97 -4.20 1.61
C GLY A 260 -14.99 -4.00 2.74
N PHE A 261 -16.29 -4.02 2.39
CA PHE A 261 -17.39 -3.82 3.35
C PHE A 261 -17.26 -4.65 4.63
N TRP A 262 -16.99 -5.95 4.52
CA TRP A 262 -16.88 -6.85 5.67
C TRP A 262 -15.69 -6.54 6.58
N GLN A 263 -14.58 -6.06 6.02
CA GLN A 263 -13.42 -5.67 6.79
C GLN A 263 -13.71 -4.40 7.59
N THR A 264 -14.37 -3.42 6.97
CA THR A 264 -14.79 -2.18 7.62
C THR A 264 -15.80 -2.48 8.74
N ILE A 265 -16.83 -3.29 8.47
CA ILE A 265 -17.83 -3.69 9.48
C ILE A 265 -17.20 -4.46 10.64
N LYS A 266 -16.27 -5.39 10.36
CA LYS A 266 -15.55 -6.11 11.42
C LYS A 266 -14.85 -5.15 12.38
N MET A 267 -14.15 -4.16 11.85
CA MET A 267 -13.41 -3.19 12.67
C MET A 267 -14.34 -2.26 13.44
N GLY A 268 -15.41 -1.76 12.80
CA GLY A 268 -16.41 -0.92 13.46
C GLY A 268 -17.16 -1.66 14.57
N TRP A 269 -17.50 -2.94 14.37
CA TRP A 269 -18.19 -3.75 15.37
C TRP A 269 -17.35 -3.95 16.63
N ILE A 270 -16.05 -4.21 16.49
CA ILE A 270 -15.14 -4.40 17.63
C ILE A 270 -15.09 -3.14 18.50
N GLN A 271 -14.98 -1.95 17.88
CA GLN A 271 -14.93 -0.68 18.59
C GLN A 271 -16.26 -0.35 19.28
N TYR A 272 -17.37 -0.56 18.56
CA TYR A 272 -18.69 -0.34 19.10
C TYR A 272 -18.94 -1.21 20.35
N LEU A 273 -18.63 -2.50 20.27
CA LEU A 273 -18.86 -3.45 21.37
C LEU A 273 -17.98 -3.11 22.59
N ALA A 274 -16.73 -2.70 22.37
CA ALA A 274 -15.83 -2.29 23.46
C ALA A 274 -16.39 -1.10 24.25
N VAL A 275 -16.92 -0.09 23.57
CA VAL A 275 -17.53 1.08 24.23
C VAL A 275 -18.90 0.72 24.83
N LEU A 276 -19.69 -0.10 24.14
CA LEU A 276 -21.02 -0.50 24.58
C LEU A 276 -20.99 -1.19 25.96
N ILE A 277 -20.02 -2.07 26.21
CA ILE A 277 -19.89 -2.78 27.51
C ILE A 277 -19.75 -1.77 28.67
N ILE A 278 -18.93 -0.73 28.48
CA ILE A 278 -18.73 0.30 29.51
C ILE A 278 -20.03 1.06 29.78
N PHE A 279 -20.76 1.42 28.72
CA PHE A 279 -22.05 2.12 28.86
C PHE A 279 -23.12 1.24 29.50
N ILE A 280 -23.18 -0.05 29.16
CA ILE A 280 -24.09 -1.01 29.82
C ILE A 280 -23.80 -1.03 31.33
N PHE A 281 -22.54 -1.14 31.73
CA PHE A 281 -22.15 -1.16 33.13
C PHE A 281 -22.55 0.13 33.87
N ILE A 282 -22.26 1.31 33.29
CA ILE A 282 -22.62 2.61 33.88
C ILE A 282 -24.14 2.74 34.00
N MET A 283 -24.88 2.43 32.93
CA MET A 283 -26.34 2.55 32.91
C MET A 283 -27.03 1.56 33.84
N GLU A 284 -26.45 0.39 34.07
CA GLU A 284 -26.92 -0.56 35.07
C GLU A 284 -26.79 0.01 36.49
N LYS A 285 -25.68 0.68 36.82
CA LYS A 285 -25.51 1.38 38.10
C LYS A 285 -26.50 2.53 38.26
N VAL A 286 -26.73 3.32 37.22
CA VAL A 286 -27.73 4.41 37.23
C VAL A 286 -29.14 3.87 37.44
N LYS A 287 -29.53 2.79 36.73
CA LYS A 287 -30.83 2.13 36.94
C LYS A 287 -30.98 1.66 38.39
N LYS A 288 -29.96 0.96 38.91
CA LYS A 288 -29.98 0.46 40.29
C LYS A 288 -30.18 1.61 41.28
N PHE A 289 -29.43 2.70 41.14
CA PHE A 289 -29.57 3.89 41.99
C PHE A 289 -30.96 4.53 41.94
N VAL A 290 -31.55 4.67 40.74
CA VAL A 290 -32.86 5.31 40.56
C VAL A 290 -33.99 4.46 41.17
N PHE A 291 -33.93 3.13 41.03
CA PHE A 291 -34.95 2.24 41.56
C PHE A 291 -34.78 1.93 43.05
N GLU A 292 -33.55 1.84 43.56
CA GLU A 292 -33.30 1.68 45.01
C GLU A 292 -33.74 2.91 45.81
N ASN A 293 -33.48 4.10 45.29
CA ASN A 293 -33.86 5.36 45.95
C ASN A 293 -35.31 5.80 45.66
N GLN A 294 -36.11 5.00 44.93
CA GLN A 294 -37.50 5.32 44.58
C GLN A 294 -37.70 6.72 43.97
N ILE A 295 -36.73 7.21 43.20
CA ILE A 295 -36.79 8.54 42.58
C ILE A 295 -37.98 8.61 41.58
N ILE A 296 -38.39 7.45 41.06
CA ILE A 296 -39.54 7.30 40.17
C ILE A 296 -40.54 6.35 40.84
N THR A 297 -41.83 6.68 40.73
CA THR A 297 -42.92 5.86 41.28
C THR A 297 -42.97 4.49 40.59
N THR A 298 -42.60 3.46 41.32
CA THR A 298 -42.65 2.06 40.88
C THR A 298 -43.35 1.19 41.90
N ILE A 299 -44.07 0.16 41.43
CA ILE A 299 -44.69 -0.83 42.31
C ILE A 299 -43.61 -1.86 42.66
N ILE A 300 -43.25 -1.94 43.93
CA ILE A 300 -42.29 -2.93 44.44
C ILE A 300 -43.09 -4.17 44.84
N GLU A 301 -42.92 -5.24 44.06
CA GLU A 301 -43.46 -6.54 44.41
C GLU A 301 -42.45 -7.24 45.35
N ARG A 302 -42.71 -7.19 46.65
CA ARG A 302 -41.91 -7.93 47.64
C ARG A 302 -42.35 -9.40 47.61
N PRO A 303 -41.41 -10.36 47.48
CA PRO A 303 -41.76 -11.78 47.40
C PRO A 303 -42.21 -12.38 48.74
N ILE A 304 -42.09 -11.65 49.85
CA ILE A 304 -42.39 -12.16 51.20
C ILE A 304 -43.76 -11.61 51.63
N PRO A 305 -44.78 -12.46 51.88
CA PRO A 305 -46.00 -12.02 52.53
C PRO A 305 -45.66 -11.57 53.95
N THR A 306 -46.02 -10.35 54.31
CA THR A 306 -45.95 -9.87 55.69
C THR A 306 -46.82 -10.77 56.55
N LYS A 307 -46.19 -11.65 57.35
CA LYS A 307 -46.87 -12.36 58.43
C LYS A 307 -47.28 -11.30 59.45
N ASN A 308 -48.54 -10.88 59.40
CA ASN A 308 -49.15 -10.16 60.50
C ASN A 308 -49.20 -11.13 61.67
N HIS A 309 -48.31 -10.95 62.64
CA HIS A 309 -48.49 -11.56 63.95
C HIS A 309 -49.70 -10.87 64.59
N VAL A 310 -50.87 -11.48 64.45
CA VAL A 310 -52.00 -11.21 65.33
C VAL A 310 -51.57 -11.66 66.73
N MET A 311 -51.63 -10.73 67.68
CA MET A 311 -51.33 -10.93 69.10
C MET A 311 -52.12 -12.10 69.68
#